data_AF-A0A6I6F596-F1
#
_entry.id   AF-A0A6I6F596-F1
#
_cell.length_a   1.000
_cell.length_b   1.000
_cell.length_c   1.000
_cell.angle_alpha   90.00
_cell.angle_beta   90.00
_cell.angle_gamma   90.00
#
_symmetry.space_group_name_H-M   'P 1'
#
loop_
_entity.id
_entity.type
_entity.pdbx_description
1 polymer ?
#
loop_
_entity_poly.entity_id
_entity_poly.type
_entity_poly.pdbx_seq_one_letter_code
_entity_poly.pdbx_strand_id
1 'polypeptide(L)'
;MSWVPPTHVERQLHEAGLRGDVQAQLRVLAGAELFIGQVRHEVDAEPNTVRWRVAVDPANRGTYRPLFTRGVLPPWRPDWVFHEVTLGWVADYPWSAPGQWLAVNPFTPAALNLPASPQDRALWRTLHAEAAADAKVVEADRCCVPSLTALHTGPLFGPLAFGLACGAHLAVSNGVPWNEVGTVCGDYTSERRTLRNLWDITDHDGWQRQTAFLLDYSNSPAEPEYALRVREQLRKSIGELPPADLWRETAAGGFQDRGASPALVAKMEELVRRIMRYEARFRADGLLAEDGWVTTASAYDYGRAVNLARWGLAARYCDPQQAEQTIVHAGALAKAAYSSWEGFSAGYTLGRVLRFDGEEYGHFYVEALTAHRLLTDDEGSPWRNIPWR
;
A
#
# COMPACT_ATOMS: atom_id res chain seq x y z
N MET A 1 31.87 2.79 3.69
CA MET A 1 30.75 2.06 3.05
C MET A 1 30.33 2.83 1.81
N SER A 2 30.12 2.17 0.67
CA SER A 2 29.51 2.85 -0.48
C SER A 2 28.04 3.10 -0.17
N TRP A 3 27.52 4.26 -0.53
CA TRP A 3 26.10 4.56 -0.37
C TRP A 3 25.27 3.65 -1.28
N VAL A 4 24.16 3.11 -0.76
CA VAL A 4 23.22 2.29 -1.52
C VAL A 4 21.99 3.16 -1.80
N PRO A 5 21.68 3.44 -3.08
CA PRO A 5 20.47 4.19 -3.43
C PRO A 5 19.22 3.48 -2.90
N PRO A 6 18.35 4.17 -2.11
CA PRO A 6 17.16 3.55 -1.52
C PRO A 6 16.17 3.03 -2.57
N THR A 7 15.98 3.74 -3.68
CA THR A 7 15.13 3.30 -4.80
C THR A 7 15.80 3.52 -6.15
N HIS A 8 15.12 3.11 -7.22
CA HIS A 8 15.52 3.41 -8.60
C HIS A 8 15.62 4.92 -8.86
N VAL A 9 14.74 5.73 -8.26
CA VAL A 9 14.75 7.19 -8.41
C VAL A 9 16.07 7.76 -7.90
N GLU A 10 16.46 7.44 -6.67
CA GLU A 10 17.74 7.93 -6.13
C GLU A 10 18.94 7.38 -6.87
N ARG A 11 18.86 6.15 -7.41
CA ARG A 11 19.92 5.58 -8.25
C ARG A 11 20.10 6.42 -9.52
N GLN A 12 19.02 6.69 -10.25
CA GLN A 12 19.09 7.50 -11.47
C GLN A 12 19.58 8.92 -11.18
N LEU A 13 19.11 9.54 -10.09
CA LEU A 13 19.58 10.87 -9.68
C LEU A 13 21.08 10.90 -9.41
N HIS A 14 21.58 9.89 -8.69
CA HIS A 14 23.00 9.77 -8.39
C HIS A 14 23.84 9.48 -9.64
N GLU A 15 23.44 8.53 -10.48
CA GLU A 15 24.17 8.17 -11.70
C GLU A 15 24.19 9.32 -12.71
N ALA A 16 23.08 10.05 -12.89
CA ALA A 16 23.04 11.25 -13.71
C ALA A 16 23.89 12.38 -13.10
N GLY A 17 23.87 12.53 -11.78
CA GLY A 17 24.73 13.47 -11.05
C GLY A 17 26.22 13.19 -11.25
N LEU A 18 26.65 11.92 -11.22
CA LEU A 18 28.02 11.52 -11.52
C LEU A 18 28.46 11.87 -12.95
N ARG A 19 27.51 11.94 -13.89
CA ARG A 19 27.77 12.37 -15.28
C ARG A 19 27.65 13.89 -15.49
N GLY A 20 27.22 14.65 -14.47
CA GLY A 20 26.91 16.07 -14.60
C GLY A 20 25.67 16.35 -15.46
N ASP A 21 24.81 15.35 -15.68
CA ASP A 21 23.63 15.45 -16.55
C ASP A 21 22.40 15.94 -15.77
N VAL A 22 22.37 17.26 -15.55
CA VAL A 22 21.28 17.93 -14.82
C VAL A 22 19.93 17.74 -15.52
N GLN A 23 19.90 17.67 -16.85
CA GLN A 23 18.65 17.49 -17.60
C GLN A 23 18.06 16.09 -17.38
N ALA A 24 18.90 15.05 -17.32
CA ALA A 24 18.45 13.71 -16.92
C ALA A 24 17.95 13.68 -15.47
N GLN A 25 18.63 14.36 -14.54
CA GLN A 25 18.14 14.45 -13.16
C GLN A 25 16.77 15.14 -13.08
N LEU A 26 16.56 16.23 -13.83
CA LEU A 26 15.27 16.92 -13.89
C LEU A 26 14.15 16.05 -14.49
N ARG A 27 14.45 15.24 -15.51
CA ARG A 27 13.47 14.28 -16.07
C ARG A 27 13.07 13.22 -15.06
N VAL A 28 14.02 12.72 -14.27
CA VAL A 28 13.72 11.78 -13.17
C VAL A 28 12.81 12.45 -12.15
N LEU A 29 13.11 13.68 -11.73
CA LEU A 29 12.27 14.43 -10.78
C LEU A 29 10.89 14.76 -11.32
N ALA A 30 10.75 14.98 -12.63
CA ALA A 30 9.47 15.32 -13.26
C ALA A 30 8.43 14.20 -13.15
N GLY A 31 8.87 12.93 -13.10
CA GLY A 31 8.03 11.74 -12.94
C GLY A 31 8.11 11.07 -11.57
N ALA A 32 8.82 11.67 -10.60
CA ALA A 32 8.95 11.12 -9.24
C ALA A 32 7.91 11.74 -8.28
N GLU A 33 7.59 11.01 -7.22
CA GLU A 33 6.89 11.57 -6.06
C GLU A 33 7.86 12.47 -5.27
N LEU A 34 7.46 13.73 -5.09
CA LEU A 34 8.27 14.74 -4.43
C LEU A 34 7.56 15.24 -3.17
N PHE A 35 8.35 15.48 -2.12
CA PHE A 35 7.83 15.80 -0.81
C PHE A 35 8.50 17.03 -0.23
N ILE A 36 7.69 17.82 0.47
CA ILE A 36 8.13 18.92 1.30
C ILE A 36 7.77 18.64 2.75
N GLY A 37 8.71 18.92 3.64
CA GLY A 37 8.49 18.79 5.07
C GLY A 37 7.82 20.03 5.66
N GLN A 38 6.89 19.81 6.59
CA GLN A 38 6.13 20.85 7.29
C GLN A 38 6.00 20.53 8.77
N VAL A 39 5.81 21.57 9.59
CA VAL A 39 5.53 21.40 11.01
C VAL A 39 4.06 21.01 11.17
N ARG A 40 3.82 19.88 11.83
CA ARG A 40 2.48 19.27 11.96
C ARG A 40 1.43 20.24 12.49
N HIS A 41 1.72 20.96 13.57
CA HIS A 41 0.71 21.83 14.21
C HIS A 41 0.21 22.94 13.27
N GLU A 42 1.05 23.40 12.34
CA GLU A 42 0.69 24.41 11.34
C GLU A 42 -0.21 23.81 10.25
N VAL A 43 0.12 22.59 9.81
CA VAL A 43 -0.70 21.85 8.85
C VAL A 43 -2.05 21.47 9.45
N ASP A 44 -2.09 21.10 10.73
CA ASP A 44 -3.34 20.78 11.43
C ASP A 44 -4.24 22.03 11.59
N ALA A 45 -3.66 23.21 11.79
CA ALA A 45 -4.39 24.47 11.88
C ALA A 45 -4.90 24.95 10.51
N GLU A 46 -4.12 24.74 9.45
CA GLU A 46 -4.45 25.18 8.08
C GLU A 46 -4.16 24.07 7.05
N PRO A 47 -4.99 23.02 6.98
CA PRO A 47 -4.70 21.81 6.20
C PRO A 47 -4.70 22.00 4.67
N ASN A 48 -5.22 23.14 4.19
CA ASN A 48 -5.21 23.48 2.76
C ASN A 48 -4.06 24.44 2.41
N THR A 49 -3.25 24.86 3.39
CA THR A 49 -2.12 25.78 3.18
C THR A 49 -0.82 25.00 3.17
N VAL A 50 -0.09 25.09 2.06
CA VAL A 50 1.22 24.45 1.93
C VAL A 50 2.33 25.44 2.30
N ARG A 51 2.97 25.22 3.45
CA ARG A 51 4.03 26.06 4.00
C ARG A 51 5.39 25.44 3.72
N TRP A 52 5.95 25.75 2.56
CA TRP A 52 7.32 25.35 2.24
C TRP A 52 8.30 26.26 2.96
N ARG A 53 9.07 25.74 3.93
CA ARG A 53 10.03 26.52 4.71
C ARG A 53 11.38 26.63 4.00
N VAL A 54 12.02 27.77 4.17
CA VAL A 54 13.40 28.00 3.75
C VAL A 54 14.33 27.44 4.83
N ALA A 55 15.33 26.67 4.42
CA ALA A 55 16.40 26.16 5.25
C ALA A 55 17.68 26.99 5.02
N VAL A 56 18.59 26.95 5.99
CA VAL A 56 19.89 27.61 5.91
C VAL A 56 20.96 26.53 5.85
N ASP A 57 21.81 26.60 4.84
CA ASP A 57 22.96 25.72 4.70
C ASP A 57 23.96 26.02 5.84
N PRO A 58 24.29 25.03 6.68
CA PRO A 58 25.19 25.24 7.80
C PRO A 58 26.62 25.61 7.38
N ALA A 59 27.06 25.24 6.17
CA ALA A 59 28.43 25.44 5.72
C ALA A 59 28.66 26.85 5.15
N ASN A 60 27.72 27.37 4.36
CA ASN A 60 27.89 28.64 3.63
C ASN A 60 26.85 29.71 4.00
N ARG A 61 25.90 29.40 4.91
CA ARG A 61 24.81 30.30 5.35
C ARG A 61 23.85 30.72 4.22
N GLY A 62 23.93 30.10 3.05
CA GLY A 62 23.01 30.26 1.94
C GLY A 62 21.63 29.71 2.28
N THR A 63 20.59 30.27 1.69
CA THR A 63 19.21 29.86 1.93
C THR A 63 18.68 29.00 0.80
N TYR A 64 18.05 27.89 1.13
CA TYR A 64 17.54 26.94 0.14
C TYR A 64 16.16 26.41 0.52
N ARG A 65 15.47 25.83 -0.46
CA ARG A 65 14.20 25.14 -0.24
C ARG A 65 14.40 23.64 -0.36
N PRO A 66 14.23 22.86 0.73
CA PRO A 66 14.42 21.41 0.70
C PRO A 66 13.28 20.73 -0.04
N LEU A 67 13.63 19.80 -0.92
CA LEU A 67 12.70 18.90 -1.60
C LEU A 67 13.24 17.47 -1.44
N PHE A 68 12.36 16.51 -1.18
CA PHE A 68 12.75 15.13 -0.94
C PHE A 68 12.06 14.21 -1.94
N THR A 69 12.78 13.23 -2.46
CA THR A 69 12.16 12.05 -3.07
C THR A 69 11.83 11.02 -2.00
N ARG A 70 10.89 10.12 -2.29
CA ARG A 70 10.39 9.11 -1.35
C ARG A 70 11.51 8.34 -0.62
N GLY A 71 12.53 7.89 -1.34
CA GLY A 71 13.58 7.03 -0.80
C GLY A 71 14.52 7.72 0.20
N VAL A 72 14.52 9.06 0.27
CA VAL A 72 15.36 9.84 1.20
C VAL A 72 14.55 10.76 2.11
N LEU A 73 13.29 10.43 2.34
CA LEU A 73 12.50 11.11 3.34
C LEU A 73 13.22 11.07 4.69
N PRO A 74 13.33 12.21 5.39
CA PRO A 74 13.86 12.24 6.75
C PRO A 74 13.10 11.27 7.66
N PRO A 75 13.75 10.70 8.70
CA PRO A 75 13.10 9.79 9.63
C PRO A 75 11.83 10.37 10.23
N TRP A 76 10.86 9.50 10.51
CA TRP A 76 9.59 9.87 11.12
C TRP A 76 9.80 10.69 12.41
N ARG A 77 9.00 11.74 12.57
CA ARG A 77 8.91 12.55 13.79
C ARG A 77 7.45 12.91 14.09
N PRO A 78 7.05 13.04 15.36
CA PRO A 78 5.66 13.31 15.72
C PRO A 78 5.19 14.72 15.33
N ASP A 79 6.12 15.67 15.25
CA ASP A 79 5.91 17.11 15.01
C ASP A 79 6.20 17.53 13.56
N TRP A 80 6.67 16.61 12.71
CA TRP A 80 7.04 16.87 11.32
C TRP A 80 6.27 15.95 10.38
N VAL A 81 5.69 16.50 9.33
CA VAL A 81 4.87 15.78 8.33
C VAL A 81 5.30 16.14 6.93
N PHE A 82 4.89 15.34 5.95
CA PHE A 82 5.24 15.55 4.56
C PHE A 82 3.99 15.79 3.72
N HIS A 83 4.12 16.72 2.78
CA HIS A 83 3.12 16.99 1.76
C HIS A 83 3.72 16.67 0.41
N GLU A 84 2.97 15.92 -0.38
CA GLU A 84 3.36 15.58 -1.74
C GLU A 84 3.15 16.78 -2.67
N VAL A 85 4.11 17.03 -3.55
CA VAL A 85 4.08 18.10 -4.54
C VAL A 85 4.60 17.55 -5.87
N THR A 86 4.33 18.25 -6.96
CA THR A 86 4.93 17.94 -8.26
C THR A 86 6.02 18.95 -8.61
N LEU A 87 6.85 18.60 -9.59
CA LEU A 87 7.85 19.54 -10.12
C LEU A 87 7.18 20.79 -10.74
N GLY A 88 5.97 20.63 -11.30
CA GLY A 88 5.14 21.75 -11.77
C GLY A 88 4.71 22.67 -10.62
N TRP A 89 4.22 22.11 -9.51
CA TRP A 89 3.88 22.88 -8.31
C TRP A 89 5.09 23.66 -7.78
N VAL A 90 6.26 23.02 -7.73
CA VAL A 90 7.52 23.65 -7.31
C VAL A 90 7.90 24.84 -8.19
N ALA A 91 7.66 24.73 -9.50
CA ALA A 91 7.92 25.80 -10.45
C ALA A 91 6.97 27.01 -10.29
N ASP A 92 5.71 26.75 -9.96
CA ASP A 92 4.65 27.75 -9.80
C ASP A 92 4.66 28.41 -8.41
N TYR A 93 5.36 27.82 -7.45
CA TYR A 93 5.51 28.39 -6.12
C TYR A 93 6.04 29.85 -6.18
N PRO A 94 5.58 30.76 -5.30
CA PRO A 94 6.03 32.16 -5.30
C PRO A 94 7.46 32.31 -4.75
N TRP A 95 8.47 32.09 -5.61
CA TRP A 95 9.88 32.33 -5.33
C TRP A 95 10.14 33.84 -5.16
N SER A 96 10.31 34.29 -3.92
CA SER A 96 10.31 35.72 -3.57
C SER A 96 11.69 36.32 -3.29
N ALA A 97 12.75 35.51 -3.17
CA ALA A 97 14.08 36.00 -2.82
C ALA A 97 15.13 35.70 -3.91
N PRO A 98 15.89 36.72 -4.36
CA PRO A 98 17.06 36.52 -5.21
C PRO A 98 18.08 35.60 -4.53
N GLY A 99 18.60 34.60 -5.25
CA GLY A 99 19.63 33.69 -4.74
C GLY A 99 19.13 32.48 -3.94
N GLN A 100 17.81 32.29 -3.79
CA GLN A 100 17.28 31.02 -3.30
C GLN A 100 17.43 29.92 -4.36
N TRP A 101 17.95 28.77 -3.94
CA TRP A 101 18.00 27.57 -4.76
C TRP A 101 17.08 26.47 -4.22
N LEU A 102 16.66 25.58 -5.11
CA LEU A 102 16.03 24.31 -4.77
C LEU A 102 17.13 23.33 -4.38
N ALA A 103 17.04 22.70 -3.22
CA ALA A 103 17.92 21.61 -2.84
C ALA A 103 17.11 20.32 -2.77
N VAL A 104 17.30 19.46 -3.75
CA VAL A 104 16.71 18.12 -3.81
C VAL A 104 17.62 17.17 -3.05
N ASN A 105 17.05 16.38 -2.15
CA ASN A 105 17.74 15.36 -1.37
C ASN A 105 19.03 15.89 -0.69
N PRO A 106 18.96 17.05 0.01
CA PRO A 106 20.15 17.72 0.51
C PRO A 106 20.95 16.81 1.44
N PHE A 107 22.28 16.93 1.38
CA PHE A 107 23.24 16.14 2.17
C PHE A 107 23.24 14.63 1.88
N THR A 108 22.79 14.22 0.70
CA THR A 108 22.90 12.84 0.21
C THR A 108 23.73 12.77 -1.08
N PRO A 109 24.24 11.60 -1.48
CA PRO A 109 24.90 11.45 -2.78
C PRO A 109 23.98 11.71 -3.99
N ALA A 110 22.65 11.60 -3.83
CA ALA A 110 21.67 11.98 -4.85
C ALA A 110 21.26 13.46 -4.77
N ALA A 111 22.01 14.30 -4.06
CA ALA A 111 21.70 15.71 -3.92
C ALA A 111 21.79 16.45 -5.26
N LEU A 112 20.86 17.38 -5.47
CA LEU A 112 20.84 18.27 -6.62
C LEU A 112 20.46 19.68 -6.16
N ASN A 113 21.31 20.66 -6.45
CA ASN A 113 21.04 22.07 -6.19
C ASN A 113 20.72 22.78 -7.50
N LEU A 114 19.56 23.42 -7.59
CA LEU A 114 19.09 24.07 -8.81
C LEU A 114 18.76 25.54 -8.57
N PRO A 115 19.21 26.46 -9.44
CA PRO A 115 18.68 27.81 -9.45
C PRO A 115 17.18 27.78 -9.77
N ALA A 116 16.45 28.76 -9.23
CA ALA A 116 15.00 28.89 -9.43
C ALA A 116 14.66 30.13 -10.28
N SER A 117 15.48 30.46 -11.28
CA SER A 117 15.22 31.59 -12.17
C SER A 117 13.91 31.35 -12.97
N PRO A 118 13.30 32.40 -13.55
CA PRO A 118 12.11 32.23 -14.38
C PRO A 118 12.31 31.22 -15.54
N GLN A 119 13.53 31.11 -16.09
CA GLN A 119 13.85 30.16 -17.16
C GLN A 119 13.93 28.73 -16.62
N ASP A 120 14.58 28.52 -15.47
CA ASP A 120 14.65 27.19 -14.83
C ASP A 120 13.25 26.66 -14.50
N ARG A 121 12.41 27.53 -13.94
CA ARG A 121 11.02 27.19 -13.60
C ARG A 121 10.16 26.93 -14.84
N ALA A 122 10.45 27.57 -15.97
CA ALA A 122 9.79 27.25 -17.23
C ALA A 122 10.17 25.84 -17.72
N LEU A 123 11.44 25.47 -17.62
CA LEU A 123 11.90 24.12 -17.95
C LEU A 123 11.26 23.06 -17.04
N TRP A 124 11.19 23.31 -15.73
CA TRP A 124 10.54 22.40 -14.77
C TRP A 124 9.08 22.14 -15.11
N ARG A 125 8.33 23.19 -15.49
CA ARG A 125 6.94 23.06 -15.97
C ARG A 125 6.84 22.21 -17.22
N THR A 126 7.70 22.46 -18.21
CA THR A 126 7.71 21.69 -19.45
C THR A 126 7.97 20.21 -19.19
N LEU A 127 9.02 19.88 -18.44
CA LEU A 127 9.37 18.49 -18.13
C LEU A 127 8.27 17.79 -17.33
N HIS A 128 7.64 18.48 -16.37
CA HIS A 128 6.51 17.92 -15.64
C HIS A 128 5.30 17.65 -16.55
N ALA A 129 5.00 18.56 -17.48
CA ALA A 129 3.91 18.38 -18.42
C ALA A 129 4.16 17.21 -19.39
N GLU A 130 5.41 17.03 -19.84
CA GLU A 130 5.84 15.88 -20.64
C GLU A 130 5.65 14.58 -19.86
N ALA A 131 6.18 14.50 -18.63
CA ALA A 131 6.03 13.31 -17.78
C ALA A 131 4.57 12.97 -17.46
N ALA A 132 3.73 13.99 -17.22
CA ALA A 132 2.30 13.80 -16.99
C ALA A 132 1.55 13.33 -18.24
N ALA A 133 1.97 13.76 -19.44
CA ALA A 133 1.40 13.28 -20.70
C ALA A 133 1.75 11.80 -20.92
N ASP A 134 3.01 11.42 -20.67
CA ASP A 134 3.46 10.03 -20.77
C ASP A 134 2.73 9.13 -19.77
N ALA A 135 2.54 9.58 -18.53
CA ALA A 135 1.78 8.85 -17.52
C ALA A 135 0.31 8.65 -17.93
N LYS A 136 -0.34 9.65 -18.53
CA LYS A 136 -1.73 9.53 -19.01
C LYS A 136 -1.91 8.55 -20.15
N VAL A 137 -0.92 8.43 -21.04
CA VAL A 137 -0.93 7.40 -22.10
C VAL A 137 -0.90 6.01 -21.47
N VAL A 138 -0.15 5.84 -20.39
CA VAL A 138 -0.09 4.57 -19.64
C VAL A 138 -1.37 4.30 -18.83
N GLU A 139 -1.96 5.33 -18.21
CA GLU A 139 -3.22 5.21 -17.45
C GLU A 139 -4.46 5.01 -18.32
N ALA A 140 -4.50 5.59 -19.53
CA ALA A 140 -5.60 5.38 -20.47
C ALA A 140 -5.72 3.92 -20.92
N ASP A 141 -4.63 3.16 -20.87
CA ASP A 141 -4.60 1.73 -21.14
C ASP A 141 -4.92 0.87 -19.89
N ARG A 142 -4.77 1.39 -18.66
CA ARG A 142 -5.07 0.68 -17.40
C ARG A 142 -5.34 1.66 -16.25
N CYS A 143 -6.48 1.56 -15.56
CA CYS A 143 -6.70 2.18 -14.25
C CYS A 143 -5.56 1.80 -13.30
N CYS A 144 -4.82 2.80 -12.78
CA CYS A 144 -3.75 2.70 -11.77
C CYS A 144 -2.83 1.48 -11.97
N VAL A 145 -1.73 1.63 -12.72
CA VAL A 145 -0.79 0.51 -12.97
C VAL A 145 -0.23 0.02 -11.62
N PRO A 146 -0.60 -1.19 -11.15
CA PRO A 146 -0.07 -1.72 -9.91
C PRO A 146 1.43 -1.92 -10.08
N SER A 147 2.22 -1.47 -9.11
CA SER A 147 3.68 -1.53 -9.19
C SER A 147 4.29 -2.14 -7.94
N LEU A 148 5.21 -3.07 -8.14
CA LEU A 148 5.97 -3.68 -7.06
C LEU A 148 7.22 -2.84 -6.80
N THR A 149 7.21 -2.11 -5.68
CA THR A 149 8.33 -1.26 -5.27
C THR A 149 8.86 -1.70 -3.91
N ALA A 150 10.17 -1.58 -3.70
CA ALA A 150 10.83 -1.84 -2.42
C ALA A 150 11.92 -0.79 -2.15
N LEU A 151 12.14 -0.47 -0.87
CA LEU A 151 13.32 0.25 -0.41
C LEU A 151 14.47 -0.73 -0.23
N HIS A 152 15.62 -0.49 -0.85
CA HIS A 152 16.82 -1.32 -0.66
C HIS A 152 17.34 -1.29 0.79
N THR A 153 16.93 -0.28 1.55
CA THR A 153 17.29 -0.06 2.96
C THR A 153 16.20 -0.49 3.95
N GLY A 154 15.03 -0.92 3.46
CA GLY A 154 13.92 -1.36 4.29
C GLY A 154 14.12 -2.78 4.86
N PRO A 155 13.30 -3.21 5.84
CA PRO A 155 13.30 -4.58 6.35
C PRO A 155 13.06 -5.61 5.24
N LEU A 156 14.04 -6.48 4.98
CA LEU A 156 13.95 -7.57 4.00
C LEU A 156 13.79 -8.96 4.66
N PHE A 157 13.98 -9.05 5.97
CA PHE A 157 13.94 -10.30 6.72
C PHE A 157 13.34 -10.10 8.12
N GLY A 158 12.94 -11.21 8.74
CA GLY A 158 12.40 -11.24 10.09
C GLY A 158 10.90 -10.93 10.18
N PRO A 159 10.34 -10.90 11.41
CA PRO A 159 8.89 -10.80 11.62
C PRO A 159 8.25 -9.55 11.04
N LEU A 160 8.95 -8.41 11.08
CA LEU A 160 8.45 -7.15 10.52
C LEU A 160 8.35 -7.23 9.00
N ALA A 161 9.38 -7.75 8.31
CA ALA A 161 9.36 -7.93 6.87
C ALA A 161 8.24 -8.91 6.44
N PHE A 162 8.05 -10.00 7.19
CA PHE A 162 6.95 -10.94 6.96
C PHE A 162 5.59 -10.25 7.10
N GLY A 163 5.37 -9.49 8.18
CA GLY A 163 4.12 -8.75 8.38
C GLY A 163 3.87 -7.72 7.28
N LEU A 164 4.89 -6.97 6.86
CA LEU A 164 4.82 -6.04 5.73
C LEU A 164 4.46 -6.77 4.42
N ALA A 165 5.03 -7.95 4.18
CA ALA A 165 4.72 -8.79 3.03
C ALA A 165 3.26 -9.27 3.01
N CYS A 166 2.61 -9.46 4.17
CA CYS A 166 1.16 -9.70 4.25
C CYS A 166 0.32 -8.50 3.80
N GLY A 167 0.84 -7.28 3.91
CA GLY A 167 0.20 -6.06 3.41
C GLY A 167 0.49 -5.74 1.94
N ALA A 168 1.28 -6.56 1.25
CA ALA A 168 1.85 -6.23 -0.06
C ALA A 168 0.81 -6.08 -1.18
N HIS A 169 -0.35 -6.76 -1.10
CA HIS A 169 -1.45 -6.58 -2.05
C HIS A 169 -1.84 -5.11 -2.21
N LEU A 170 -2.10 -4.42 -1.09
CA LEU A 170 -2.43 -2.99 -1.10
C LEU A 170 -1.22 -2.12 -1.40
N ALA A 171 -0.02 -2.51 -0.97
CA ALA A 171 1.19 -1.75 -1.30
C ALA A 171 1.38 -1.67 -2.82
N VAL A 172 1.20 -2.80 -3.52
CA VAL A 172 1.27 -2.90 -4.99
C VAL A 172 0.15 -2.11 -5.66
N SER A 173 -1.09 -2.24 -5.19
CA SER A 173 -2.21 -1.45 -5.72
C SER A 173 -2.03 0.06 -5.54
N ASN A 174 -1.40 0.48 -4.44
CA ASN A 174 -1.15 1.90 -4.14
C ASN A 174 0.18 2.41 -4.73
N GLY A 175 0.99 1.54 -5.34
CA GLY A 175 2.30 1.90 -5.90
C GLY A 175 3.34 2.34 -4.86
N VAL A 176 3.20 1.92 -3.60
CA VAL A 176 4.12 2.30 -2.51
C VAL A 176 5.08 1.16 -2.18
N PRO A 177 6.28 1.45 -1.62
CA PRO A 177 7.21 0.40 -1.21
C PRO A 177 6.55 -0.60 -0.24
N TRP A 178 6.68 -1.90 -0.49
CA TRP A 178 6.07 -2.92 0.38
C TRP A 178 6.78 -3.01 1.73
N ASN A 179 8.09 -2.79 1.78
CA ASN A 179 8.93 -2.94 2.97
C ASN A 179 9.19 -1.64 3.73
N GLU A 180 8.19 -0.75 3.77
CA GLU A 180 8.25 0.47 4.59
C GLU A 180 7.05 0.55 5.54
N VAL A 181 7.32 0.79 6.82
CA VAL A 181 6.29 0.95 7.86
C VAL A 181 5.44 2.22 7.64
N GLY A 182 5.98 3.27 7.01
CA GLY A 182 5.18 4.42 6.59
C GLY A 182 5.62 5.75 7.21
N THR A 183 6.84 6.19 6.90
CA THR A 183 7.20 7.61 7.09
C THR A 183 6.20 8.50 6.34
N VAL A 184 5.82 8.04 5.14
CA VAL A 184 4.81 8.58 4.23
C VAL A 184 4.21 7.38 3.47
N CYS A 185 2.92 7.08 3.64
CA CYS A 185 2.24 6.18 2.69
C CYS A 185 1.90 6.97 1.42
N GLY A 186 1.20 8.09 1.59
CA GLY A 186 0.98 9.22 0.68
C GLY A 186 1.09 10.54 1.46
N ASP A 187 0.41 11.61 1.05
CA ASP A 187 0.51 12.90 1.74
C ASP A 187 -0.28 12.99 3.06
N TYR A 188 0.31 13.60 4.10
CA TYR A 188 -0.28 13.67 5.44
C TYR A 188 -1.75 14.12 5.48
N THR A 189 -2.13 15.10 4.66
CA THR A 189 -3.47 15.66 4.65
C THR A 189 -4.48 14.78 3.93
N SER A 190 -4.11 14.15 2.82
CA SER A 190 -4.97 13.20 2.12
C SER A 190 -5.09 11.90 2.88
N GLU A 191 -4.05 11.41 3.53
CA GLU A 191 -4.09 10.26 4.44
C GLU A 191 -5.15 10.47 5.52
N ARG A 192 -5.11 11.61 6.21
CA ARG A 192 -6.11 11.94 7.23
C ARG A 192 -7.51 12.09 6.65
N ARG A 193 -7.64 12.64 5.44
CA ARG A 193 -8.94 12.76 4.74
C ARG A 193 -9.49 11.37 4.38
N THR A 194 -8.66 10.48 3.86
CA THR A 194 -9.01 9.10 3.50
C THR A 194 -9.40 8.30 4.73
N LEU A 195 -8.63 8.38 5.81
CA LEU A 195 -8.95 7.72 7.08
C LEU A 195 -10.28 8.22 7.67
N ARG A 196 -10.53 9.53 7.63
CA ARG A 196 -11.82 10.08 8.07
C ARG A 196 -12.97 9.59 7.20
N ASN A 197 -12.84 9.71 5.87
CA ASN A 197 -13.96 9.50 4.96
C ASN A 197 -14.30 8.02 4.75
N LEU A 198 -13.29 7.15 4.74
CA LEU A 198 -13.46 5.72 4.42
C LEU A 198 -13.47 4.80 5.65
N TRP A 199 -12.92 5.27 6.77
CA TRP A 199 -12.76 4.46 7.98
C TRP A 199 -13.36 5.10 9.25
N ASP A 200 -13.84 6.33 9.16
CA ASP A 200 -14.30 7.12 10.32
C ASP A 200 -13.23 7.26 11.41
N ILE A 201 -11.95 7.30 11.01
CA ILE A 201 -10.81 7.45 11.91
C ILE A 201 -10.38 8.91 11.91
N THR A 202 -10.43 9.53 13.09
CA THR A 202 -10.02 10.93 13.27
C THR A 202 -8.92 11.12 14.33
N ASP A 203 -8.62 10.08 15.11
CA ASP A 203 -7.68 10.07 16.23
C ASP A 203 -7.05 8.68 16.48
N HIS A 204 -6.21 8.58 17.51
CA HIS A 204 -5.54 7.33 17.95
C HIS A 204 -6.55 6.26 18.40
N ASP A 205 -7.58 6.64 19.17
CA ASP A 205 -8.57 5.69 19.69
C ASP A 205 -9.39 5.05 18.55
N GLY A 206 -9.81 5.83 17.57
CA GLY A 206 -10.50 5.35 16.38
C GLY A 206 -9.61 4.42 15.55
N TRP A 207 -8.34 4.78 15.39
CA TRP A 207 -7.35 3.94 14.73
C TRP A 207 -7.16 2.60 15.46
N GLN A 208 -7.01 2.64 16.78
CA GLN A 208 -6.81 1.44 17.60
C GLN A 208 -8.02 0.50 17.52
N ARG A 209 -9.25 1.04 17.62
CA ARG A 209 -10.49 0.26 17.48
C ARG A 209 -10.60 -0.42 16.12
N GLN A 210 -10.39 0.32 15.03
CA GLN A 210 -10.49 -0.24 13.67
C GLN A 210 -9.39 -1.26 13.40
N THR A 211 -8.19 -1.04 13.92
CA THR A 211 -7.09 -2.01 13.81
C THR A 211 -7.41 -3.28 14.57
N ALA A 212 -7.89 -3.20 15.81
CA ALA A 212 -8.33 -4.37 16.59
C ALA A 212 -9.46 -5.13 15.86
N PHE A 213 -10.43 -4.40 15.32
CA PHE A 213 -11.54 -4.97 14.56
C PHE A 213 -11.10 -5.80 13.33
N LEU A 214 -10.04 -5.36 12.64
CA LEU A 214 -9.42 -6.13 11.55
C LEU A 214 -8.63 -7.34 12.07
N LEU A 215 -7.85 -7.18 13.15
CA LEU A 215 -7.05 -8.25 13.74
C LEU A 215 -7.92 -9.38 14.32
N ASP A 216 -9.10 -9.02 14.84
CA ASP A 216 -10.11 -9.97 15.34
C ASP A 216 -10.96 -10.59 14.21
N TYR A 217 -10.64 -10.30 12.94
CA TYR A 217 -11.43 -10.72 11.77
C TYR A 217 -12.93 -10.36 11.90
N SER A 218 -13.22 -9.26 12.57
CA SER A 218 -14.59 -8.80 12.82
C SER A 218 -15.05 -7.80 11.76
N ASN A 219 -14.13 -7.30 10.93
CA ASN A 219 -14.47 -6.46 9.80
C ASN A 219 -15.22 -7.25 8.75
N SER A 220 -14.70 -8.36 8.25
CA SER A 220 -15.36 -9.13 7.19
C SER A 220 -16.68 -9.80 7.66
N PRO A 221 -17.68 -9.94 6.77
CA PRO A 221 -18.93 -10.65 7.11
C PRO A 221 -18.62 -12.06 7.63
N ALA A 222 -19.38 -12.52 8.61
CA ALA A 222 -19.12 -13.81 9.27
C ALA A 222 -19.54 -15.00 8.40
N GLU A 223 -20.51 -14.80 7.49
CA GLU A 223 -21.13 -15.85 6.70
C GLU A 223 -20.15 -16.56 5.74
N PRO A 224 -19.30 -15.85 4.96
CA PRO A 224 -18.31 -16.51 4.12
C PRO A 224 -17.33 -17.39 4.91
N GLU A 225 -16.79 -16.87 6.01
CA GLU A 225 -15.85 -17.61 6.83
C GLU A 225 -16.52 -18.82 7.50
N TYR A 226 -17.77 -18.67 7.94
CA TYR A 226 -18.55 -19.79 8.44
C TYR A 226 -18.67 -20.89 7.37
N ALA A 227 -19.04 -20.54 6.14
CA ALA A 227 -19.16 -21.50 5.05
C ALA A 227 -17.82 -22.21 4.75
N LEU A 228 -16.71 -21.46 4.67
CA LEU A 228 -15.37 -22.01 4.45
C LEU A 228 -14.95 -22.95 5.60
N ARG A 229 -15.22 -22.57 6.85
CA ARG A 229 -14.93 -23.40 8.03
C ARG A 229 -15.72 -24.70 8.04
N VAL A 230 -17.01 -24.66 7.66
CA VAL A 230 -17.83 -25.87 7.51
C VAL A 230 -17.21 -26.81 6.47
N ARG A 231 -16.74 -26.27 5.33
CA ARG A 231 -16.04 -27.07 4.32
C ARG A 231 -14.78 -27.72 4.86
N GLU A 232 -13.94 -26.98 5.60
CA GLU A 232 -12.72 -27.53 6.18
C GLU A 232 -12.99 -28.58 7.26
N GLN A 233 -14.07 -28.45 8.03
CA GLN A 233 -14.50 -29.47 8.99
C GLN A 233 -14.93 -30.75 8.28
N LEU A 234 -15.78 -30.65 7.26
CA LEU A 234 -16.18 -31.79 6.43
C LEU A 234 -14.98 -32.45 5.75
N ARG A 235 -14.05 -31.66 5.21
CA ARG A 235 -12.84 -32.16 4.57
C ARG A 235 -11.98 -32.97 5.54
N LYS A 236 -11.81 -32.48 6.76
CA LYS A 236 -11.06 -33.20 7.81
C LYS A 236 -11.75 -34.50 8.22
N SER A 237 -13.08 -34.54 8.25
CA SER A 237 -13.81 -35.76 8.61
C SER A 237 -13.84 -36.81 7.49
N ILE A 238 -13.93 -36.38 6.23
CA ILE A 238 -14.01 -37.27 5.07
C ILE A 238 -12.61 -37.69 4.60
N GLY A 239 -11.61 -36.82 4.75
CA GLY A 239 -10.23 -37.02 4.28
C GLY A 239 -9.95 -36.40 2.91
N GLU A 240 -10.97 -35.89 2.23
CA GLU A 240 -10.91 -35.26 0.90
C GLU A 240 -11.90 -34.08 0.81
N LEU A 241 -11.85 -33.31 -0.28
CA LEU A 241 -12.75 -32.16 -0.47
C LEU A 241 -14.21 -32.65 -0.56
N PRO A 242 -15.14 -32.14 0.27
CA PRO A 242 -16.51 -32.63 0.28
C PRO A 242 -17.23 -32.33 -1.05
N PRO A 243 -18.18 -33.17 -1.46
CA PRO A 243 -19.09 -32.84 -2.57
C PRO A 243 -19.78 -31.49 -2.34
N ALA A 244 -19.99 -30.73 -3.41
CA ALA A 244 -20.57 -29.39 -3.35
C ALA A 244 -21.95 -29.35 -2.69
N ASP A 245 -22.79 -30.35 -2.97
CA ASP A 245 -24.13 -30.47 -2.38
C ASP A 245 -24.05 -30.69 -0.86
N LEU A 246 -23.17 -31.59 -0.40
CA LEU A 246 -22.94 -31.84 1.02
C LEU A 246 -22.47 -30.58 1.75
N TRP A 247 -21.51 -29.85 1.17
CA TRP A 247 -21.04 -28.59 1.75
C TRP A 247 -22.17 -27.56 1.85
N ARG A 248 -22.91 -27.35 0.77
CA ARG A 248 -24.02 -26.39 0.71
C ARG A 248 -25.10 -26.73 1.74
N GLU A 249 -25.56 -27.98 1.76
CA GLU A 249 -26.61 -28.45 2.68
C GLU A 249 -26.16 -28.37 4.14
N THR A 250 -24.91 -28.72 4.44
CA THR A 250 -24.40 -28.64 5.82
C THR A 250 -24.28 -27.19 6.29
N ALA A 251 -23.77 -26.29 5.42
CA ALA A 251 -23.64 -24.88 5.75
C ALA A 251 -25.01 -24.21 5.94
N ALA A 252 -25.99 -24.51 5.09
CA ALA A 252 -27.35 -24.00 5.16
C ALA A 252 -28.15 -24.63 6.32
N GLY A 253 -27.99 -25.93 6.55
CA GLY A 253 -28.67 -26.69 7.61
C GLY A 253 -28.35 -26.17 9.01
N GLY A 254 -27.09 -25.76 9.27
CA GLY A 254 -26.71 -25.15 10.54
C GLY A 254 -27.44 -23.83 10.86
N PHE A 255 -27.92 -23.11 9.84
CA PHE A 255 -28.79 -21.95 10.01
C PHE A 255 -30.24 -22.37 10.25
N GLN A 256 -30.74 -23.34 9.48
CA GLN A 256 -32.09 -23.88 9.64
C GLN A 256 -32.32 -24.44 11.05
N ASP A 257 -31.36 -25.19 11.59
CA ASP A 257 -31.41 -25.78 12.94
C ASP A 257 -31.50 -24.72 14.05
N ARG A 258 -30.98 -23.51 13.77
CA ARG A 258 -31.05 -22.35 14.67
C ARG A 258 -32.30 -21.51 14.47
N GLY A 259 -33.27 -21.99 13.69
CA GLY A 259 -34.52 -21.29 13.40
C GLY A 259 -34.35 -20.09 12.47
N ALA A 260 -33.30 -20.06 11.64
CA ALA A 260 -33.14 -19.02 10.64
C ALA A 260 -34.31 -19.02 9.63
N SER A 261 -34.62 -17.84 9.09
CA SER A 261 -35.67 -17.74 8.07
C SER A 261 -35.26 -18.46 6.77
N PRO A 262 -36.23 -18.96 5.98
CA PRO A 262 -35.94 -19.58 4.68
C PRO A 262 -35.12 -18.68 3.74
N ALA A 263 -35.32 -17.37 3.82
CA ALA A 263 -34.55 -16.39 3.05
C ALA A 263 -33.07 -16.36 3.45
N LEU A 264 -32.74 -16.53 4.73
CA LEU A 264 -31.35 -16.57 5.20
C LEU A 264 -30.68 -17.89 4.82
N VAL A 265 -31.41 -19.00 4.89
CA VAL A 265 -30.95 -20.32 4.42
C VAL A 265 -30.61 -20.25 2.92
N ALA A 266 -31.52 -19.73 2.09
CA ALA A 266 -31.28 -19.55 0.66
C ALA A 266 -30.08 -18.63 0.34
N LYS A 267 -29.87 -17.57 1.14
CA LYS A 267 -28.68 -16.70 1.02
C LYS A 267 -27.38 -17.46 1.31
N MET A 268 -27.36 -18.34 2.31
CA MET A 268 -26.20 -19.18 2.61
C MET A 268 -25.91 -20.16 1.47
N GLU A 269 -26.95 -20.79 0.91
CA GLU A 269 -26.80 -21.67 -0.24
C GLU A 269 -26.20 -20.95 -1.45
N GLU A 270 -26.70 -19.73 -1.74
CA GLU A 270 -26.17 -18.92 -2.84
C GLU A 270 -24.73 -18.45 -2.58
N LEU A 271 -24.40 -18.11 -1.33
CA LEU A 271 -23.04 -17.75 -0.94
C LEU A 271 -22.05 -18.89 -1.22
N VAL A 272 -22.40 -20.14 -0.90
CA VAL A 272 -21.58 -21.30 -1.22
C VAL A 272 -21.37 -21.42 -2.74
N ARG A 273 -22.43 -21.26 -3.54
CA ARG A 273 -22.33 -21.27 -5.01
C ARG A 273 -21.43 -20.15 -5.53
N ARG A 274 -21.55 -18.95 -4.96
CA ARG A 274 -20.72 -17.78 -5.30
C ARG A 274 -19.24 -18.01 -5.01
N ILE A 275 -18.91 -18.60 -3.84
CA ILE A 275 -17.53 -18.99 -3.52
C ILE A 275 -16.99 -19.96 -4.57
N MET A 276 -17.76 -20.99 -4.94
CA MET A 276 -17.33 -21.96 -5.95
C MET A 276 -17.08 -21.32 -7.32
N ARG A 277 -17.90 -20.34 -7.74
CA ARG A 277 -17.70 -19.63 -9.00
C ARG A 277 -16.42 -18.80 -8.99
N TYR A 278 -16.14 -18.11 -7.88
CA TYR A 278 -14.87 -17.41 -7.71
C TYR A 278 -13.68 -18.36 -7.69
N GLU A 279 -13.75 -19.50 -7.01
CA GLU A 279 -12.66 -20.48 -7.01
C GLU A 279 -12.42 -21.09 -8.40
N ALA A 280 -13.50 -21.35 -9.16
CA ALA A 280 -13.38 -21.77 -10.55
C ALA A 280 -12.67 -20.69 -11.40
N ARG A 281 -13.00 -19.42 -11.19
CA ARG A 281 -12.32 -18.30 -11.86
C ARG A 281 -10.86 -18.17 -11.44
N PHE A 282 -10.57 -18.29 -10.15
CA PHE A 282 -9.20 -18.21 -9.62
C PHE A 282 -8.32 -19.29 -10.22
N ARG A 283 -8.84 -20.51 -10.38
CA ARG A 283 -8.13 -21.59 -11.08
C ARG A 283 -7.90 -21.28 -12.55
N ALA A 284 -8.93 -20.78 -13.25
CA ALA A 284 -8.82 -20.42 -14.66
C ALA A 284 -7.78 -19.32 -14.92
N ASP A 285 -7.61 -18.38 -13.98
CA ASP A 285 -6.68 -17.25 -14.13
C ASP A 285 -5.31 -17.47 -13.45
N GLY A 286 -5.09 -18.65 -12.85
CA GLY A 286 -3.82 -19.06 -12.23
C GLY A 286 -3.59 -18.59 -10.78
N LEU A 287 -4.62 -18.06 -10.11
CA LEU A 287 -4.55 -17.64 -8.71
C LEU A 287 -4.63 -18.81 -7.72
N LEU A 288 -5.25 -19.92 -8.14
CA LEU A 288 -5.26 -21.20 -7.45
C LEU A 288 -4.72 -22.29 -8.38
N ALA A 289 -4.09 -23.32 -7.79
CA ALA A 289 -3.79 -24.56 -8.51
C ALA A 289 -5.08 -25.27 -8.97
N GLU A 290 -5.00 -26.16 -9.95
CA GLU A 290 -6.17 -26.85 -10.54
C GLU A 290 -7.06 -27.57 -9.52
N ASP A 291 -6.46 -28.14 -8.49
CA ASP A 291 -7.11 -28.82 -7.38
C ASP A 291 -7.20 -27.95 -6.10
N GLY A 292 -6.76 -26.70 -6.17
CA GLY A 292 -6.73 -25.76 -5.05
C GLY A 292 -8.08 -25.17 -4.69
N TRP A 293 -8.24 -24.81 -3.41
CA TRP A 293 -9.40 -24.11 -2.87
C TRP A 293 -8.98 -23.13 -1.76
N VAL A 294 -9.85 -22.19 -1.42
CA VAL A 294 -9.61 -21.20 -0.35
C VAL A 294 -10.00 -21.78 1.01
N THR A 295 -9.12 -21.77 2.00
CA THR A 295 -9.42 -22.34 3.33
C THR A 295 -10.08 -21.34 4.28
N THR A 296 -9.79 -20.06 4.12
CA THR A 296 -10.28 -18.93 4.93
C THR A 296 -10.12 -17.64 4.13
N ALA A 297 -10.94 -16.62 4.42
CA ALA A 297 -10.84 -15.29 3.80
C ALA A 297 -10.18 -14.24 4.72
N SER A 298 -9.65 -14.68 5.87
CA SER A 298 -9.03 -13.83 6.91
C SER A 298 -7.87 -12.96 6.45
N ALA A 299 -7.16 -13.34 5.38
CA ALA A 299 -6.06 -12.59 4.82
C ALA A 299 -6.50 -11.19 4.36
N TYR A 300 -7.75 -11.03 3.95
CA TYR A 300 -8.28 -9.71 3.56
C TYR A 300 -8.22 -8.71 4.71
N ASP A 301 -8.62 -9.11 5.91
CA ASP A 301 -8.58 -8.24 7.08
C ASP A 301 -7.14 -8.08 7.60
N TYR A 302 -6.33 -9.14 7.63
CA TYR A 302 -4.93 -9.06 8.09
C TYR A 302 -4.06 -8.18 7.19
N GLY A 303 -4.18 -8.31 5.87
CA GLY A 303 -3.47 -7.43 4.92
C GLY A 303 -3.92 -5.97 5.04
N ARG A 304 -5.20 -5.72 5.34
CA ARG A 304 -5.69 -4.36 5.65
C ARG A 304 -5.21 -3.85 6.99
N ALA A 305 -5.08 -4.69 8.02
CA ALA A 305 -4.56 -4.30 9.32
C ALA A 305 -3.12 -3.80 9.21
N VAL A 306 -2.30 -4.47 8.39
CA VAL A 306 -0.93 -4.01 8.06
C VAL A 306 -0.97 -2.60 7.45
N ASN A 307 -1.83 -2.36 6.46
CA ASN A 307 -1.92 -1.05 5.81
C ASN A 307 -2.54 0.02 6.70
N LEU A 308 -3.49 -0.34 7.57
CA LEU A 308 -4.05 0.58 8.54
C LEU A 308 -3.02 1.01 9.58
N ALA A 309 -2.08 0.13 9.97
CA ALA A 309 -0.93 0.51 10.78
C ALA A 309 -0.04 1.55 10.08
N ARG A 310 0.24 1.34 8.79
CA ARG A 310 1.05 2.26 7.97
C ARG A 310 0.38 3.62 7.80
N TRP A 311 -0.92 3.63 7.50
CA TRP A 311 -1.71 4.87 7.41
C TRP A 311 -1.85 5.58 8.75
N GLY A 312 -2.02 4.83 9.85
CA GLY A 312 -2.03 5.39 11.20
C GLY A 312 -0.72 6.11 11.54
N LEU A 313 0.42 5.53 11.18
CA LEU A 313 1.73 6.13 11.38
C LEU A 313 1.91 7.40 10.54
N ALA A 314 1.55 7.31 9.26
CA ALA A 314 1.60 8.44 8.33
C ALA A 314 0.70 9.59 8.81
N ALA A 315 -0.50 9.29 9.30
CA ALA A 315 -1.48 10.25 9.84
C ALA A 315 -1.19 10.73 11.27
N ARG A 316 -0.11 10.22 11.90
CA ARG A 316 0.26 10.54 13.30
C ARG A 316 -0.81 10.15 14.31
N TYR A 317 -1.56 9.09 14.02
CA TYR A 317 -2.51 8.45 14.93
C TYR A 317 -1.88 7.33 15.75
N CYS A 318 -0.68 6.87 15.40
CA CYS A 318 0.13 5.99 16.24
C CYS A 318 1.61 6.34 16.11
N ASP A 319 2.43 5.80 17.03
CA ASP A 319 3.88 5.90 16.97
C ASP A 319 4.51 4.71 16.21
N PRO A 320 5.80 4.77 15.84
CA PRO A 320 6.47 3.70 15.10
C PRO A 320 6.42 2.35 15.81
N GLN A 321 6.53 2.32 17.15
CA GLN A 321 6.54 1.08 17.91
C GLN A 321 5.17 0.39 17.85
N GLN A 322 4.08 1.16 18.02
CA GLN A 322 2.72 0.66 17.89
C GLN A 322 2.46 0.12 16.48
N ALA A 323 2.87 0.86 15.44
CA ALA A 323 2.70 0.43 14.05
C ALA A 323 3.45 -0.89 13.77
N GLU A 324 4.72 -0.99 14.16
CA GLU A 324 5.52 -2.21 13.99
C GLU A 324 4.91 -3.41 14.73
N GLN A 325 4.46 -3.22 15.98
CA GLN A 325 3.81 -4.27 16.76
C GLN A 325 2.52 -4.76 16.10
N THR A 326 1.68 -3.86 15.60
CA THR A 326 0.47 -4.21 14.85
C THR A 326 0.81 -5.02 13.60
N ILE A 327 1.81 -4.61 12.83
CA ILE A 327 2.22 -5.29 11.59
C ILE A 327 2.75 -6.69 11.88
N VAL A 328 3.61 -6.83 12.90
CA VAL A 328 4.14 -8.13 13.33
C VAL A 328 3.00 -9.03 13.82
N HIS A 329 2.05 -8.49 14.57
CA HIS A 329 0.90 -9.26 15.05
C HIS A 329 0.00 -9.73 13.92
N ALA A 330 -0.34 -8.87 12.95
CA ALA A 330 -1.08 -9.25 11.75
C ALA A 330 -0.34 -10.35 10.96
N GLY A 331 0.98 -10.22 10.82
CA GLY A 331 1.82 -11.25 10.21
C GLY A 331 1.77 -12.58 10.95
N ALA A 332 1.81 -12.57 12.29
CA ALA A 332 1.70 -13.79 13.09
C ALA A 332 0.32 -14.48 12.93
N LEU A 333 -0.77 -13.71 12.89
CA LEU A 333 -2.12 -14.22 12.63
C LEU A 333 -2.22 -14.83 11.22
N ALA A 334 -1.69 -14.14 10.21
CA ALA A 334 -1.62 -14.66 8.85
C ALA A 334 -0.81 -15.97 8.76
N LYS A 335 0.37 -16.02 9.41
CA LYS A 335 1.22 -17.22 9.45
C LYS A 335 0.53 -18.41 10.12
N ALA A 336 -0.37 -18.17 11.08
CA ALA A 336 -1.15 -19.22 11.73
C ALA A 336 -2.34 -19.70 10.88
N ALA A 337 -2.94 -18.82 10.08
CA ALA A 337 -4.14 -19.13 9.29
C ALA A 337 -3.82 -19.78 7.92
N TYR A 338 -2.63 -19.55 7.37
CA TYR A 338 -2.24 -20.02 6.02
C TYR A 338 -0.93 -20.82 6.03
N SER A 339 -0.69 -21.54 4.94
CA SER A 339 0.50 -22.40 4.75
C SER A 339 1.43 -21.95 3.63
N SER A 340 1.03 -20.99 2.80
CA SER A 340 1.83 -20.42 1.71
C SER A 340 1.36 -19.01 1.33
N TRP A 341 2.18 -18.29 0.57
CA TRP A 341 1.85 -16.96 0.05
C TRP A 341 0.70 -17.00 -0.96
N GLU A 342 0.64 -18.04 -1.81
CA GLU A 342 -0.43 -18.26 -2.78
C GLU A 342 -1.76 -18.49 -2.07
N GLY A 343 -1.77 -19.32 -1.01
CA GLY A 343 -2.95 -19.54 -0.18
C GLY A 343 -3.41 -18.24 0.51
N PHE A 344 -2.47 -17.46 1.05
CA PHE A 344 -2.76 -16.14 1.62
C PHE A 344 -3.36 -15.19 0.57
N SER A 345 -2.78 -15.16 -0.63
CA SER A 345 -3.27 -14.35 -1.74
C SER A 345 -4.68 -14.74 -2.16
N ALA A 346 -4.98 -16.04 -2.23
CA ALA A 346 -6.31 -16.52 -2.58
C ALA A 346 -7.36 -16.14 -1.54
N GLY A 347 -7.02 -16.26 -0.25
CA GLY A 347 -7.86 -15.78 0.85
C GLY A 347 -8.10 -14.27 0.80
N TYR A 348 -7.06 -13.48 0.51
CA TYR A 348 -7.15 -12.03 0.37
C TYR A 348 -8.09 -11.65 -0.77
N THR A 349 -7.88 -12.24 -1.96
CA THR A 349 -8.70 -11.95 -3.14
C THR A 349 -10.15 -12.37 -2.92
N LEU A 350 -10.41 -13.55 -2.35
CA LEU A 350 -11.78 -14.00 -2.06
C LEU A 350 -12.49 -13.03 -1.11
N GLY A 351 -11.84 -12.64 0.00
CA GLY A 351 -12.43 -11.69 0.96
C GLY A 351 -12.76 -10.34 0.33
N ARG A 352 -11.92 -9.86 -0.59
CA ARG A 352 -12.16 -8.63 -1.35
C ARG A 352 -13.37 -8.74 -2.29
N VAL A 353 -13.39 -9.75 -3.15
CA VAL A 353 -14.43 -9.87 -4.20
C VAL A 353 -15.80 -10.19 -3.63
N LEU A 354 -15.89 -10.98 -2.55
CA LEU A 354 -17.16 -11.26 -1.90
C LEU A 354 -17.84 -10.00 -1.36
N ARG A 355 -17.05 -9.00 -0.95
CA ARG A 355 -17.56 -7.71 -0.45
C ARG A 355 -17.97 -6.73 -1.55
N PHE A 356 -17.22 -6.64 -2.63
CA PHE A 356 -17.32 -5.47 -3.53
C PHE A 356 -17.55 -5.78 -5.01
N ASP A 357 -17.27 -7.00 -5.46
CA ASP A 357 -17.19 -7.27 -6.91
C ASP A 357 -18.52 -7.71 -7.54
N GLY A 358 -19.42 -8.34 -6.78
CA GLY A 358 -20.73 -8.75 -7.31
C GLY A 358 -20.68 -9.80 -8.45
N GLU A 359 -19.55 -10.48 -8.62
CA GLU A 359 -19.26 -11.44 -9.71
C GLU A 359 -19.14 -10.82 -11.10
N GLU A 360 -18.90 -9.51 -11.16
CA GLU A 360 -18.59 -8.80 -12.39
C GLU A 360 -17.17 -9.11 -12.87
N TYR A 361 -16.30 -9.62 -11.98
CA TYR A 361 -14.87 -9.80 -12.23
C TYR A 361 -14.21 -8.49 -12.70
N GLY A 362 -14.66 -7.38 -12.09
CA GLY A 362 -14.28 -6.03 -12.45
C GLY A 362 -12.96 -5.61 -11.82
N HIS A 363 -12.81 -4.30 -11.59
CA HIS A 363 -11.55 -3.73 -11.11
C HIS A 363 -11.07 -4.35 -9.78
N PHE A 364 -11.96 -4.65 -8.83
CA PHE A 364 -11.58 -5.30 -7.56
C PHE A 364 -10.92 -6.66 -7.75
N TYR A 365 -11.40 -7.44 -8.73
CA TYR A 365 -10.80 -8.73 -9.08
C TYR A 365 -9.51 -8.56 -9.87
N VAL A 366 -9.52 -7.72 -10.92
CA VAL A 366 -8.37 -7.48 -11.80
C VAL A 366 -7.17 -6.93 -11.03
N GLU A 367 -7.39 -5.99 -10.12
CA GLU A 367 -6.33 -5.43 -9.27
C GLU A 367 -5.72 -6.49 -8.35
N ALA A 368 -6.55 -7.31 -7.69
CA ALA A 368 -6.08 -8.37 -6.81
C ALA A 368 -5.35 -9.48 -7.58
N LEU A 369 -5.81 -9.84 -8.78
CA LEU A 369 -5.13 -10.78 -9.67
C LEU A 369 -3.79 -10.22 -10.17
N THR A 370 -3.74 -8.93 -10.51
CA THR A 370 -2.50 -8.28 -10.95
C THR A 370 -1.48 -8.24 -9.83
N ALA A 371 -1.90 -7.85 -8.62
CA ALA A 371 -1.04 -7.87 -7.44
C ALA A 371 -0.57 -9.29 -7.10
N HIS A 372 -1.44 -10.30 -7.20
CA HIS A 372 -1.07 -11.71 -7.02
C HIS A 372 0.08 -12.09 -7.95
N ARG A 373 -0.05 -11.86 -9.27
CA ARG A 373 0.98 -12.21 -10.26
C ARG A 373 2.30 -11.48 -10.01
N LEU A 374 2.25 -10.17 -9.76
CA LEU A 374 3.45 -9.41 -9.42
C LEU A 374 4.14 -9.99 -8.18
N LEU A 375 3.38 -10.38 -7.16
CA LEU A 375 3.94 -10.90 -5.92
C LEU A 375 4.40 -12.36 -6.05
N THR A 376 3.84 -13.20 -6.91
CA THR A 376 4.32 -14.59 -7.07
C THR A 376 5.48 -14.71 -8.06
N ASP A 377 5.48 -13.87 -9.10
CA ASP A 377 6.30 -14.09 -10.29
C ASP A 377 7.54 -13.18 -10.34
N ASP A 378 7.45 -11.94 -9.84
CA ASP A 378 8.55 -10.97 -9.91
C ASP A 378 9.70 -11.34 -8.96
N GLU A 379 10.94 -11.37 -9.47
CA GLU A 379 12.14 -11.75 -8.71
C GLU A 379 12.40 -10.85 -7.49
N GLY A 380 12.00 -9.57 -7.54
CA GLY A 380 12.10 -8.61 -6.44
C GLY A 380 10.98 -8.74 -5.40
N SER A 381 10.05 -9.67 -5.57
CA SER A 381 8.89 -9.83 -4.68
C SER A 381 9.28 -10.31 -3.28
N PRO A 382 8.63 -9.79 -2.22
CA PRO A 382 8.77 -10.35 -0.88
C PRO A 382 8.36 -11.83 -0.81
N TRP A 383 7.39 -12.30 -1.59
CA TRP A 383 6.87 -13.66 -1.46
C TRP A 383 7.81 -14.72 -2.06
N ARG A 384 8.73 -14.31 -2.93
CA ARG A 384 9.81 -15.16 -3.43
C ARG A 384 11.03 -15.17 -2.52
N ASN A 385 11.26 -14.07 -1.80
CA ASN A 385 12.48 -13.85 -1.01
C ASN A 385 12.30 -14.06 0.50
N ILE A 386 11.06 -14.04 1.00
CA ILE A 386 10.71 -14.33 2.39
C ILE A 386 9.99 -15.68 2.42
N PRO A 387 10.59 -16.73 2.99
CA PRO A 387 9.93 -18.03 3.08
C PRO A 387 8.70 -17.93 3.98
N TRP A 388 7.63 -18.66 3.63
CA TRP A 388 6.46 -18.75 4.49
C TRP A 388 6.79 -19.42 5.83
N ARG A 389 7.58 -20.50 5.78
CA ARG A 389 7.98 -21.29 6.95
C ARG A 389 9.32 -20.84 7.49
#